data_AF-A0AAW6CRA6-F1
#
_entry.id   AF-A0AAW6CRA6-F1
#
_cell.length_a   1.000
_cell.length_b   1.000
_cell.length_c   1.000
_cell.angle_alpha   90.00
_cell.angle_beta   90.00
_cell.angle_gamma   90.00
#
_symmetry.space_group_name_H-M   'P 1'
#
loop_
_entity.id
_entity.type
_entity.pdbx_description
1 polymer ?
#
loop_
_entity_poly.entity_id
_entity_poly.type
_entity_poly.pdbx_seq_one_letter_code
_entity_poly.pdbx_strand_id
1 'polypeptide(L)'
;MKRKLNIKHLLLLCIPICLIITLCLSMLHRNASPSSHSEPSTSSKQSNLSLERFLEIAIEPVGQTMYVWGGGWNEEDTGAGVEAVTIGVSDHWASFFEEQDASYDYQNTLYQIHDGLDCSGYVGWAIYNLMQTESGQEGYVMKSGEMAKAFADFGWGSYTPRNAVSDFKPGDIMSNEEHVYIVLGVCEDGSVLLVHASPPGVRICGTDLDQTGNSDAIVLAQQTMAEQYPKWFEKYPSCSVDVSYLHNYDQFRWNTDTLSDASKIQALDASDIIKSLYNE
;
A
#
# COMPACT_ATOMS: atom_id res chain seq x y z
N MET A 1 5.96 27.30 6.49
CA MET A 1 5.79 28.73 6.11
C MET A 1 4.65 28.84 5.10
N LYS A 2 3.43 29.21 5.51
CA LYS A 2 2.23 29.21 4.63
C LYS A 2 2.27 30.37 3.63
N ARG A 3 2.20 30.09 2.32
CA ARG A 3 2.04 31.12 1.27
C ARG A 3 0.56 31.25 0.87
N LYS A 4 0.09 32.50 0.79
CA LYS A 4 -1.27 32.89 0.38
C LYS A 4 -1.41 32.83 -1.15
N LEU A 5 -2.43 32.13 -1.65
CA LEU A 5 -2.84 32.18 -3.07
C LEU A 5 -3.66 33.46 -3.32
N ASN A 6 -3.32 34.23 -4.36
CA ASN A 6 -3.97 35.50 -4.71
C ASN A 6 -4.92 35.32 -5.91
N ILE A 7 -6.20 35.08 -5.62
CA ILE A 7 -7.27 34.83 -6.62
C ILE A 7 -7.81 36.16 -7.14
N LYS A 8 -7.13 36.78 -8.10
CA LYS A 8 -7.64 38.01 -8.75
C LYS A 8 -7.80 37.96 -10.27
N HIS A 9 -7.61 36.83 -10.94
CA HIS A 9 -7.71 36.76 -12.40
C HIS A 9 -8.37 35.49 -12.95
N LEU A 10 -9.54 35.07 -12.45
CA LEU A 10 -10.34 34.07 -13.16
C LEU A 10 -11.86 34.22 -12.96
N LEU A 11 -12.35 35.45 -13.07
CA LEU A 11 -13.77 35.77 -13.13
C LEU A 11 -14.04 36.57 -14.40
N LEU A 12 -14.17 35.90 -15.55
CA LEU A 12 -14.85 36.43 -16.75
C LEU A 12 -14.89 35.37 -17.84
N LEU A 13 -15.93 34.54 -17.84
CA LEU A 13 -16.54 33.92 -19.02
C LEU A 13 -17.84 33.21 -18.60
N CYS A 14 -18.87 34.00 -18.29
CA CYS A 14 -20.25 33.53 -18.18
C CYS A 14 -20.95 33.80 -19.52
N ILE A 15 -21.30 32.75 -20.28
CA ILE A 15 -22.28 32.82 -21.38
C ILE A 15 -23.28 31.67 -21.17
N PRO A 16 -24.60 31.90 -21.19
CA PRO A 16 -25.60 30.89 -20.84
C PRO A 16 -26.03 30.09 -22.08
N ILE A 17 -25.83 28.77 -22.09
CA ILE A 17 -26.42 27.88 -23.10
C ILE A 17 -27.62 27.17 -22.48
N CYS A 18 -28.76 27.84 -22.53
CA CYS A 18 -30.06 27.31 -22.16
C CYS A 18 -30.93 27.30 -23.42
N LEU A 19 -30.62 26.46 -24.42
CA LEU A 19 -31.39 26.34 -25.67
C LEU A 19 -31.04 25.11 -26.54
N ILE A 20 -30.81 23.91 -25.98
CA ILE A 20 -30.75 22.65 -26.77
C ILE A 20 -31.30 21.46 -25.95
N ILE A 21 -32.56 21.50 -25.52
CA ILE A 21 -33.20 20.35 -24.82
C ILE A 21 -34.54 19.88 -25.46
N THR A 22 -35.04 20.48 -26.55
CA THR A 22 -36.42 20.17 -27.01
C THR A 22 -36.59 19.62 -28.43
N LEU A 23 -35.56 19.06 -29.06
CA LEU A 23 -35.72 18.35 -30.34
C LEU A 23 -34.79 17.14 -30.46
N CYS A 24 -35.14 16.01 -29.82
CA CYS A 24 -34.73 14.66 -30.26
C CYS A 24 -35.50 13.53 -29.54
N LEU A 25 -36.78 13.75 -29.21
CA LEU A 25 -37.62 12.77 -28.49
C LEU A 25 -38.76 12.17 -29.31
N SER A 26 -38.73 12.26 -30.65
CA SER A 26 -39.86 11.79 -31.49
C SER A 26 -39.49 10.95 -32.71
N MET A 27 -38.26 10.44 -32.82
CA MET A 27 -37.87 9.60 -33.96
C MET A 27 -36.98 8.45 -33.50
N LEU A 28 -37.54 7.45 -32.83
CA LEU A 28 -37.09 6.04 -32.82
C LEU A 28 -38.04 5.20 -31.93
N HIS A 29 -39.29 5.11 -32.35
CA HIS A 29 -40.20 4.04 -31.95
C HIS A 29 -40.76 3.43 -33.22
N ARG A 30 -40.07 2.39 -33.74
CA ARG A 30 -40.58 1.28 -34.59
C ARG A 30 -39.41 0.60 -35.32
N ASN A 31 -39.00 -0.56 -34.80
CA ASN A 31 -38.96 -1.84 -35.51
C ASN A 31 -38.06 -2.81 -34.72
N ALA A 32 -38.69 -3.64 -33.90
CA ALA A 32 -38.06 -4.80 -33.29
C ALA A 32 -38.28 -6.03 -34.19
N SER A 33 -37.20 -6.66 -34.62
CA SER A 33 -37.11 -8.08 -35.01
C SER A 33 -35.64 -8.51 -34.89
N PRO A 34 -35.36 -9.77 -34.49
CA PRO A 34 -34.18 -10.09 -33.70
C PRO A 34 -32.97 -10.41 -34.58
N SER A 35 -31.90 -9.62 -34.46
CA SER A 35 -30.57 -10.02 -34.94
C SER A 35 -29.82 -10.69 -33.80
N SER A 36 -29.52 -11.98 -33.98
CA SER A 36 -28.59 -12.74 -33.15
C SER A 36 -27.20 -12.11 -33.20
N HIS A 37 -26.93 -11.21 -32.26
CA HIS A 37 -25.57 -10.84 -31.91
C HIS A 37 -25.23 -11.56 -30.62
N SER A 38 -24.39 -12.58 -30.77
CA SER A 38 -23.63 -13.19 -29.69
C SER A 38 -22.98 -12.07 -28.87
N GLU A 39 -23.35 -12.00 -27.59
CA GLU A 39 -22.63 -11.19 -26.62
C GLU A 39 -21.14 -11.52 -26.71
N PRO A 40 -20.24 -10.53 -26.76
CA PRO A 40 -18.84 -10.80 -26.51
C PRO A 40 -18.77 -11.20 -25.04
N SER A 41 -18.53 -12.49 -24.81
CA SER A 41 -18.13 -13.03 -23.52
C SER A 41 -17.00 -12.17 -22.97
N THR A 42 -17.29 -11.35 -21.95
CA THR A 42 -16.29 -10.70 -21.11
C THR A 42 -15.64 -11.75 -20.21
N SER A 43 -14.89 -12.65 -20.85
CA SER A 43 -14.11 -13.71 -20.22
C SER A 43 -12.72 -13.69 -20.84
N SER A 44 -11.95 -12.64 -20.52
CA SER A 44 -10.48 -12.62 -20.66
C SER A 44 -9.89 -11.30 -20.13
N LYS A 45 -9.66 -11.22 -18.82
CA LYS A 45 -8.59 -10.49 -18.10
C LYS A 45 -9.04 -10.25 -16.64
N GLN A 46 -9.13 -11.32 -15.87
CA GLN A 46 -8.85 -11.16 -14.44
C GLN A 46 -7.35 -11.43 -14.36
N SER A 47 -6.56 -10.36 -14.22
CA SER A 47 -5.22 -10.47 -13.65
C SER A 47 -5.32 -11.33 -12.40
N ASN A 48 -4.35 -12.20 -12.15
CA ASN A 48 -4.37 -13.15 -11.04
C ASN A 48 -4.21 -12.41 -9.70
N LEU A 49 -5.21 -11.62 -9.32
CA LEU A 49 -5.29 -10.88 -8.07
C LEU A 49 -5.54 -11.90 -6.96
N SER A 50 -4.53 -12.06 -6.11
CA SER A 50 -4.58 -12.93 -4.95
C SER A 50 -3.93 -12.24 -3.76
N LEU A 51 -4.30 -12.66 -2.55
CA LEU A 51 -3.62 -12.21 -1.33
C LEU A 51 -2.14 -12.61 -1.33
N GLU A 52 -1.82 -13.79 -1.85
CA GLU A 52 -0.44 -14.24 -2.01
C GLU A 52 0.37 -13.26 -2.88
N ARG A 53 -0.15 -12.88 -4.06
CA ARG A 53 0.52 -11.90 -4.91
C ARG A 53 0.66 -10.53 -4.24
N PHE A 54 -0.34 -10.11 -3.45
CA PHE A 54 -0.24 -8.88 -2.69
C PHE A 54 0.90 -8.92 -1.67
N LEU A 55 1.05 -10.03 -0.93
CA LEU A 55 2.12 -10.17 0.05
C LEU A 55 3.50 -10.31 -0.60
N GLU A 56 3.60 -10.97 -1.76
CA GLU A 56 4.83 -10.97 -2.58
C GLU A 56 5.23 -9.54 -2.96
N ILE A 57 4.29 -8.74 -3.49
CA ILE A 57 4.55 -7.32 -3.83
C ILE A 57 4.97 -6.53 -2.59
N ALA A 58 4.29 -6.76 -1.46
CA ALA A 58 4.55 -6.01 -0.23
C ALA A 58 5.99 -6.18 0.28
N ILE A 59 6.65 -7.31 0.01
CA ILE A 59 8.05 -7.56 0.39
C ILE A 59 9.08 -7.16 -0.67
N GLU A 60 8.68 -6.90 -1.92
CA GLU A 60 9.62 -6.52 -2.99
C GLU A 60 10.55 -5.35 -2.60
N PRO A 61 10.11 -4.23 -1.98
CA PRO A 61 11.00 -3.11 -1.63
C PRO A 61 11.81 -3.32 -0.33
N VAL A 62 11.56 -4.41 0.41
CA VAL A 62 12.23 -4.69 1.70
C VAL A 62 13.73 -4.83 1.52
N GLY A 63 14.50 -4.25 2.44
CA GLY A 63 15.96 -4.42 2.46
C GLY A 63 16.71 -3.68 1.35
N GLN A 64 16.01 -2.90 0.51
CA GLN A 64 16.60 -2.12 -0.57
C GLN A 64 16.02 -0.70 -0.72
N THR A 65 15.11 -0.29 0.17
CA THR A 65 14.46 1.03 0.10
C THR A 65 14.56 1.76 1.43
N MET A 66 15.16 2.95 1.42
CA MET A 66 15.30 3.80 2.61
C MET A 66 13.98 4.51 2.95
N TYR A 67 13.80 4.85 4.23
CA TYR A 67 12.68 5.69 4.67
C TYR A 67 13.01 7.14 4.37
N VAL A 68 12.17 7.78 3.56
CA VAL A 68 12.27 9.22 3.32
C VAL A 68 10.92 9.84 3.61
N TRP A 69 10.87 10.86 4.47
CA TRP A 69 9.63 11.60 4.73
C TRP A 69 9.14 12.27 3.45
N GLY A 70 7.93 11.95 2.99
CA GLY A 70 7.39 12.38 1.70
C GLY A 70 7.82 11.50 0.51
N GLY A 71 8.59 10.43 0.75
CA GLY A 71 8.98 9.48 -0.29
C GLY A 71 7.77 8.82 -0.94
N GLY A 72 7.73 8.79 -2.28
CA GLY A 72 6.61 8.26 -3.06
C GLY A 72 5.46 9.25 -3.29
N TRP A 73 5.51 10.46 -2.75
CA TRP A 73 4.56 11.53 -3.04
C TRP A 73 4.96 12.36 -4.26
N ASN A 74 4.01 13.05 -4.88
CA ASN A 74 4.29 14.08 -5.88
C ASN A 74 4.75 15.40 -5.25
N GLU A 75 5.33 16.30 -6.06
CA GLU A 75 5.83 17.60 -5.58
C GLU A 75 4.72 18.47 -4.95
N GLU A 76 3.47 18.32 -5.40
CA GLU A 76 2.33 19.05 -4.87
C GLU A 76 1.83 18.53 -3.51
N ASP A 77 2.31 17.37 -3.03
CA ASP A 77 1.85 16.71 -1.80
C ASP A 77 0.34 16.44 -1.83
N THR A 78 -0.14 15.93 -2.96
CA THR A 78 -1.57 15.68 -3.23
C THR A 78 -1.85 14.25 -3.69
N GLY A 79 -0.82 13.45 -3.95
CA GLY A 79 -0.96 12.07 -4.39
C GLY A 79 0.37 11.43 -4.74
N ALA A 80 0.31 10.37 -5.53
CA ALA A 80 1.46 9.56 -5.88
C ALA A 80 2.46 10.27 -6.79
N GLY A 81 3.74 10.16 -6.44
CA GLY A 81 4.88 10.53 -7.28
C GLY A 81 5.15 9.50 -8.37
N VAL A 82 6.11 9.80 -9.25
CA VAL A 82 6.40 8.97 -10.43
C VAL A 82 6.81 7.55 -10.07
N GLU A 83 7.59 7.36 -9.00
CA GLU A 83 8.02 6.04 -8.55
C GLU A 83 6.83 5.22 -8.00
N ALA A 84 5.90 5.86 -7.29
CA ALA A 84 4.72 5.21 -6.74
C ALA A 84 3.65 4.84 -7.79
N VAL A 85 3.76 5.37 -9.02
CA VAL A 85 2.94 4.99 -10.19
C VAL A 85 3.75 4.26 -11.27
N THR A 86 4.89 3.68 -10.90
CA THR A 86 5.70 2.86 -11.79
C THR A 86 5.59 1.39 -11.40
N ILE A 87 5.39 0.52 -12.40
CA ILE A 87 5.40 -0.93 -12.20
C ILE A 87 6.83 -1.39 -11.89
N GLY A 88 7.00 -2.10 -10.78
CA GLY A 88 8.27 -2.58 -10.25
C GLY A 88 8.87 -1.65 -9.19
N VAL A 89 9.84 -2.19 -8.46
CA VAL A 89 10.66 -1.44 -7.50
C VAL A 89 11.61 -0.51 -8.28
N SER A 90 11.80 0.71 -7.80
CA SER A 90 12.71 1.67 -8.44
C SER A 90 14.18 1.29 -8.20
N ASP A 91 14.96 1.17 -9.26
CA ASP A 91 16.43 0.98 -9.18
C ASP A 91 17.13 2.11 -8.42
N HIS A 92 16.52 3.29 -8.40
CA HIS A 92 17.03 4.46 -7.68
C HIS A 92 16.97 4.26 -6.15
N TRP A 93 15.93 3.60 -5.63
CA TRP A 93 15.84 3.30 -4.20
C TRP A 93 16.97 2.37 -3.74
N ALA A 94 17.23 1.32 -4.53
CA ALA A 94 18.34 0.40 -4.26
C ALA A 94 19.70 1.12 -4.33
N SER A 95 19.88 1.99 -5.33
CA SER A 95 21.10 2.80 -5.46
C SER A 95 21.30 3.72 -4.25
N PHE A 96 20.24 4.41 -3.82
CA PHE A 96 20.28 5.28 -2.65
C PHE A 96 20.58 4.51 -1.36
N PHE A 97 20.01 3.31 -1.16
CA PHE A 97 20.35 2.43 -0.04
C PHE A 97 21.83 2.04 -0.01
N GLU A 98 22.42 1.72 -1.17
CA GLU A 98 23.84 1.35 -1.26
C GLU A 98 24.77 2.53 -0.90
N GLU A 99 24.33 3.77 -1.10
CA GLU A 99 25.06 4.99 -0.68
C GLU A 99 25.04 5.22 0.84
N GLN A 100 24.04 4.68 1.56
CA GLN A 100 23.91 4.90 3.01
C GLN A 100 24.76 3.92 3.82
N ASP A 101 25.14 4.34 5.02
CA ASP A 101 25.79 3.50 6.02
C ASP A 101 24.96 3.40 7.31
N ALA A 102 25.46 2.68 8.32
CA ALA A 102 24.78 2.47 9.60
C ALA A 102 24.46 3.77 10.37
N SER A 103 24.98 4.93 9.96
CA SER A 103 24.73 6.24 10.56
C SER A 103 23.59 7.03 9.88
N TYR A 104 22.89 6.43 8.91
CA TYR A 104 21.78 7.07 8.22
C TYR A 104 20.77 7.72 9.18
N ASP A 105 20.54 9.02 8.97
CA ASP A 105 19.52 9.81 9.66
C ASP A 105 18.60 10.44 8.61
N TYR A 106 17.35 9.96 8.58
CA TYR A 106 16.33 10.40 7.64
C TYR A 106 16.05 11.92 7.73
N GLN A 107 16.37 12.58 8.84
CA GLN A 107 16.22 14.03 8.97
C GLN A 107 17.08 14.82 7.97
N ASN A 108 18.17 14.23 7.49
CA ASN A 108 19.03 14.84 6.47
C ASN A 108 18.48 14.69 5.05
N THR A 109 17.43 13.86 4.87
CA THR A 109 16.89 13.47 3.56
C THR A 109 15.40 13.76 3.44
N LEU A 110 14.81 14.51 4.39
CA LEU A 110 13.40 14.91 4.37
C LEU A 110 13.00 15.51 3.01
N TYR A 111 11.92 14.99 2.44
CA TYR A 111 11.38 15.40 1.14
C TYR A 111 12.32 15.22 -0.05
N GLN A 112 13.35 14.37 0.06
CA GLN A 112 14.00 13.77 -1.12
C GLN A 112 13.06 12.71 -1.71
N ILE A 113 11.91 13.16 -2.22
CA ILE A 113 10.71 12.34 -2.50
C ILE A 113 10.93 11.17 -3.47
N HIS A 114 12.03 11.22 -4.24
CA HIS A 114 12.43 10.20 -5.19
C HIS A 114 13.33 9.11 -4.57
N ASP A 115 14.02 9.40 -3.46
CA ASP A 115 15.14 8.60 -2.95
C ASP A 115 14.69 7.43 -2.05
N GLY A 116 13.42 7.40 -1.67
CA GLY A 116 12.85 6.34 -0.85
C GLY A 116 11.34 6.44 -0.69
N LEU A 117 10.82 5.83 0.37
CA LEU A 117 9.39 5.77 0.64
C LEU A 117 9.09 6.18 2.08
N ASP A 118 8.02 6.95 2.30
CA ASP A 118 7.36 6.98 3.60
C ASP A 118 6.31 5.86 3.72
N CYS A 119 5.65 5.74 4.88
CA CYS A 119 4.68 4.68 5.13
C CYS A 119 3.52 4.66 4.13
N SER A 120 2.97 5.83 3.80
CA SER A 120 1.89 5.99 2.82
C SER A 120 2.35 5.80 1.39
N GLY A 121 3.54 6.30 1.03
CA GLY A 121 4.17 6.07 -0.25
C GLY A 121 4.40 4.58 -0.51
N TYR A 122 4.86 3.85 0.51
CA TYR A 122 5.04 2.41 0.46
C TYR A 122 3.74 1.66 0.21
N VAL A 123 2.71 1.88 1.02
CA VAL A 123 1.43 1.19 0.84
C VAL A 123 0.78 1.60 -0.49
N GLY A 124 0.87 2.86 -0.89
CA GLY A 124 0.38 3.34 -2.17
C GLY A 124 1.08 2.68 -3.36
N TRP A 125 2.42 2.52 -3.31
CA TRP A 125 3.19 1.79 -4.32
C TRP A 125 2.81 0.32 -4.36
N ALA A 126 2.63 -0.34 -3.21
CA ALA A 126 2.24 -1.75 -3.15
C ALA A 126 0.85 -1.98 -3.76
N ILE A 127 -0.11 -1.10 -3.46
CA ILE A 127 -1.45 -1.14 -4.07
C ILE A 127 -1.38 -0.84 -5.56
N TYR A 128 -0.55 0.12 -6.00
CA TYR A 128 -0.38 0.39 -7.43
C TYR A 128 0.12 -0.84 -8.19
N ASN A 129 1.16 -1.49 -7.67
CA ASN A 129 1.76 -2.68 -8.27
C ASN A 129 0.87 -3.92 -8.22
N LEU A 130 -0.12 -3.94 -7.32
CA LEU A 130 -1.15 -4.96 -7.28
C LEU A 130 -2.26 -4.68 -8.31
N MET A 131 -2.79 -3.46 -8.32
CA MET A 131 -4.03 -3.11 -9.03
C MET A 131 -3.79 -2.72 -10.50
N GLN A 132 -2.59 -2.20 -10.82
CA GLN A 132 -2.25 -1.71 -12.15
C GLN A 132 -1.31 -2.67 -12.88
N THR A 133 -1.34 -2.60 -14.21
CA THR A 133 -0.45 -3.39 -15.09
C THR A 133 0.43 -2.53 -15.98
N GLU A 134 0.26 -1.21 -15.94
CA GLU A 134 1.01 -0.23 -16.73
C GLU A 134 1.39 0.95 -15.83
N SER A 135 2.53 1.58 -16.09
CA SER A 135 2.98 2.78 -15.35
C SER A 135 2.22 4.05 -15.78
N GLY A 136 2.19 5.05 -14.90
CA GLY A 136 1.64 6.38 -15.16
C GLY A 136 0.11 6.50 -15.07
N GLN A 137 -0.56 5.50 -14.51
CA GLN A 137 -1.99 5.56 -14.18
C GLN A 137 -2.23 6.32 -12.88
N GLU A 138 -3.49 6.49 -12.49
CA GLU A 138 -3.85 7.08 -11.20
C GLU A 138 -3.25 6.26 -10.04
N GLY A 139 -2.59 6.96 -9.11
CA GLY A 139 -1.90 6.36 -7.98
C GLY A 139 -2.75 6.26 -6.72
N TYR A 140 -2.22 5.54 -5.73
CA TYR A 140 -2.93 5.23 -4.48
C TYR A 140 -2.25 5.79 -3.23
N VAL A 141 -1.32 6.74 -3.40
CA VAL A 141 -0.71 7.47 -2.29
C VAL A 141 -1.66 8.55 -1.83
N MET A 142 -1.94 8.54 -0.53
CA MET A 142 -2.75 9.52 0.20
C MET A 142 -2.30 9.49 1.66
N LYS A 143 -2.87 10.34 2.52
CA LYS A 143 -2.47 10.38 3.93
C LYS A 143 -2.75 9.04 4.58
N SER A 144 -1.83 8.58 5.43
CA SER A 144 -1.93 7.33 6.18
C SER A 144 -3.33 7.13 6.79
N GLY A 145 -3.85 8.12 7.52
CA GLY A 145 -5.14 8.03 8.20
C GLY A 145 -6.37 7.84 7.29
N GLU A 146 -6.23 8.10 6.00
CA GLU A 146 -7.32 8.01 5.02
C GLU A 146 -7.36 6.65 4.31
N MET A 147 -6.23 5.91 4.27
CA MET A 147 -6.03 4.76 3.38
C MET A 147 -7.00 3.61 3.62
N ALA A 148 -7.16 3.14 4.87
CA ALA A 148 -8.04 2.00 5.14
C ALA A 148 -9.50 2.27 4.71
N LYS A 149 -9.98 3.50 4.96
CA LYS A 149 -11.33 3.90 4.59
C LYS A 149 -11.47 4.07 3.08
N ALA A 150 -10.49 4.68 2.42
CA ALA A 150 -10.49 4.86 0.97
C ALA A 150 -10.52 3.52 0.22
N PHE A 151 -9.69 2.55 0.63
CA PHE A 151 -9.65 1.23 0.00
C PHE A 151 -10.97 0.46 0.17
N ALA A 152 -11.63 0.60 1.33
CA ALA A 152 -12.98 0.07 1.50
C ALA A 152 -14.01 0.78 0.61
N ASP A 153 -13.91 2.11 0.44
CA ASP A 153 -14.81 2.89 -0.42
C ASP A 153 -14.65 2.59 -1.91
N PHE A 154 -13.49 2.08 -2.33
CA PHE A 154 -13.32 1.49 -3.67
C PHE A 154 -14.04 0.15 -3.84
N GLY A 155 -14.61 -0.43 -2.78
CA GLY A 155 -15.34 -1.69 -2.80
C GLY A 155 -14.45 -2.93 -2.67
N TRP A 156 -13.17 -2.76 -2.35
CA TRP A 156 -12.18 -3.84 -2.35
C TRP A 156 -12.19 -4.73 -1.10
N GLY A 157 -12.88 -4.26 -0.06
CA GLY A 157 -12.85 -4.90 1.25
C GLY A 157 -13.72 -4.18 2.27
N SER A 158 -13.55 -4.55 3.53
CA SER A 158 -14.25 -3.96 4.67
C SER A 158 -13.35 -3.00 5.43
N TYR A 159 -13.95 -1.91 5.90
CA TYR A 159 -13.36 -1.00 6.88
C TYR A 159 -13.86 -1.35 8.28
N THR A 160 -12.92 -1.50 9.22
CA THR A 160 -13.19 -1.64 10.66
C THR A 160 -12.58 -0.46 11.39
N PRO A 161 -13.36 0.38 12.10
CA PRO A 161 -12.82 1.50 12.86
C PRO A 161 -11.99 0.99 14.04
N ARG A 162 -10.97 1.74 14.43
CA ARG A 162 -9.96 1.35 15.42
C ARG A 162 -10.46 0.83 16.77
N ASN A 163 -11.63 1.29 17.21
CA ASN A 163 -12.24 0.85 18.46
C ASN A 163 -12.98 -0.50 18.35
N ALA A 164 -13.11 -1.02 17.13
CA ALA A 164 -13.78 -2.28 16.82
C ALA A 164 -12.81 -3.34 16.23
N VAL A 165 -11.55 -2.99 15.99
CA VAL A 165 -10.53 -3.95 15.56
C VAL A 165 -10.28 -4.95 16.69
N SER A 166 -10.39 -6.23 16.38
CA SER A 166 -10.26 -7.33 17.35
C SER A 166 -9.29 -8.44 16.94
N ASP A 167 -8.87 -8.47 15.67
CA ASP A 167 -7.97 -9.47 15.11
C ASP A 167 -7.13 -8.87 13.98
N PHE A 168 -6.07 -9.59 13.61
CA PHE A 168 -5.19 -9.28 12.48
C PHE A 168 -5.12 -10.49 11.55
N LYS A 169 -5.01 -10.23 10.25
CA LYS A 169 -4.85 -11.27 9.23
C LYS A 169 -3.82 -10.86 8.19
N PRO A 170 -3.15 -11.84 7.57
CA PRO A 170 -2.31 -11.63 6.40
C PRO A 170 -3.04 -10.79 5.34
N GLY A 171 -2.39 -9.69 4.93
CA GLY A 171 -2.88 -8.74 3.96
C GLY A 171 -3.76 -7.61 4.52
N ASP A 172 -4.05 -7.59 5.83
CA ASP A 172 -4.69 -6.42 6.44
C ASP A 172 -3.80 -5.18 6.28
N ILE A 173 -4.45 -4.05 5.99
CA ILE A 173 -3.80 -2.74 5.96
C ILE A 173 -4.28 -1.96 7.19
N MET A 174 -3.34 -1.60 8.04
CA MET A 174 -3.61 -0.95 9.32
C MET A 174 -3.20 0.51 9.21
N SER A 175 -4.11 1.44 9.43
CA SER A 175 -3.87 2.86 9.17
C SER A 175 -4.35 3.78 10.30
N ASN A 176 -3.56 4.79 10.65
CA ASN A 176 -3.97 5.91 11.50
C ASN A 176 -3.31 7.20 11.00
N GLU A 177 -3.50 8.33 11.71
CA GLU A 177 -2.98 9.64 11.29
C GLU A 177 -1.45 9.73 11.19
N GLU A 178 -0.71 8.78 11.77
CA GLU A 178 0.76 8.80 11.84
C GLU A 178 1.39 7.72 10.95
N HIS A 179 0.80 6.52 10.92
CA HIS A 179 1.38 5.33 10.31
C HIS A 179 0.37 4.53 9.50
N VAL A 180 0.88 3.87 8.46
CA VAL A 180 0.18 2.80 7.75
C VAL A 180 1.15 1.65 7.47
N TYR A 181 0.69 0.41 7.59
CA TYR A 181 1.51 -0.79 7.36
C TYR A 181 0.68 -1.97 6.85
N ILE A 182 1.36 -3.00 6.34
CA ILE A 182 0.74 -4.23 5.83
C ILE A 182 1.08 -5.38 6.78
N VAL A 183 0.06 -6.12 7.23
CA VAL A 183 0.24 -7.32 8.06
C VAL A 183 0.69 -8.49 7.19
N LEU A 184 1.80 -9.13 7.54
CA LEU A 184 2.23 -10.39 6.94
C LEU A 184 1.58 -11.58 7.63
N GLY A 185 1.57 -11.61 8.95
CA GLY A 185 1.05 -12.75 9.70
C GLY A 185 0.96 -12.52 11.20
N VAL A 186 0.36 -13.48 11.89
CA VAL A 186 0.22 -13.47 13.35
C VAL A 186 0.92 -14.71 13.91
N CYS A 187 1.75 -14.52 14.93
CA CYS A 187 2.45 -15.58 15.65
C CYS A 187 1.56 -16.21 16.74
N GLU A 188 1.96 -17.37 17.26
CA GLU A 188 1.20 -18.11 18.28
C GLU A 188 1.07 -17.32 19.60
N ASP A 189 2.11 -16.55 19.96
CA ASP A 189 2.11 -15.65 21.11
C ASP A 189 1.19 -14.41 20.94
N GLY A 190 0.58 -14.23 19.76
CA GLY A 190 -0.28 -13.09 19.41
C GLY A 190 0.47 -11.88 18.88
N SER A 191 1.80 -11.92 18.78
CA SER A 191 2.58 -10.87 18.14
C SER A 191 2.35 -10.87 16.63
N VAL A 192 2.44 -9.69 16.01
CA VAL A 192 2.13 -9.49 14.59
C VAL A 192 3.41 -9.22 13.82
N LEU A 193 3.60 -9.94 12.73
CA LEU A 193 4.63 -9.73 11.73
C LEU A 193 4.08 -8.81 10.63
N LEU A 194 4.81 -7.76 10.28
CA LEU A 194 4.36 -6.73 9.35
C LEU A 194 5.49 -6.17 8.49
N VAL A 195 5.13 -5.59 7.35
CA VAL A 195 6.05 -4.75 6.56
C VAL A 195 5.68 -3.29 6.76
N HIS A 196 6.68 -2.47 7.06
CA HIS A 196 6.48 -1.05 7.27
C HIS A 196 7.66 -0.22 6.74
N ALA A 197 7.34 0.93 6.17
CA ALA A 197 8.32 1.97 5.87
C ALA A 197 8.36 2.98 7.02
N SER A 198 9.37 2.83 7.88
CA SER A 198 9.73 3.77 8.94
C SER A 198 11.25 3.83 9.06
N PRO A 199 11.84 4.84 9.72
CA PRO A 199 13.29 4.89 9.88
C PRO A 199 13.87 3.54 10.36
N PRO A 200 14.92 2.99 9.71
CA PRO A 200 15.67 3.60 8.59
C PRO A 200 15.13 3.28 7.18
N GLY A 201 14.16 2.38 7.02
CA GLY A 201 13.49 2.11 5.73
C GLY A 201 12.52 0.95 5.74
N VAL A 202 12.20 0.46 4.54
CA VAL A 202 11.18 -0.58 4.33
C VAL A 202 11.73 -1.91 4.82
N ARG A 203 11.10 -2.45 5.86
CA ARG A 203 11.55 -3.69 6.51
C ARG A 203 10.40 -4.55 6.99
N ILE A 204 10.68 -5.84 7.13
CA ILE A 204 9.88 -6.74 7.95
C ILE A 204 10.22 -6.47 9.42
N CYS A 205 9.19 -6.31 10.25
CA CYS A 205 9.33 -6.15 11.68
C CYS A 205 8.22 -6.88 12.45
N GLY A 206 8.48 -7.13 13.73
CA GLY A 206 7.55 -7.75 14.67
C GLY A 206 7.15 -6.80 15.78
N THR A 207 5.92 -6.96 16.29
CA THR A 207 5.43 -6.19 17.44
C THR A 207 5.98 -6.73 18.75
N ASP A 208 6.49 -5.83 19.60
CA ASP A 208 6.97 -6.12 20.94
C ASP A 208 5.82 -6.03 21.96
N LEU A 209 5.24 -7.17 22.33
CA LEU A 209 4.06 -7.23 23.21
C LEU A 209 4.37 -6.71 24.62
N ASP A 210 5.51 -7.12 25.17
CA ASP A 210 5.87 -6.90 26.57
C ASP A 210 7.09 -5.98 26.75
N GLN A 211 7.54 -5.30 25.68
CA GLN A 211 8.76 -4.46 25.64
C GLN A 211 10.02 -5.25 26.03
N THR A 212 10.04 -6.54 25.72
CA THR A 212 11.14 -7.47 26.00
C THR A 212 12.07 -7.63 24.81
N GLY A 213 11.61 -7.24 23.61
CA GLY A 213 12.35 -7.36 22.36
C GLY A 213 12.50 -8.79 21.86
N ASN A 214 11.68 -9.73 22.34
CA ASN A 214 11.82 -11.16 22.06
C ASN A 214 10.50 -11.90 21.77
N SER A 215 9.46 -11.19 21.33
CA SER A 215 8.25 -11.83 20.81
C SER A 215 8.57 -12.70 19.59
N ASP A 216 7.73 -13.68 19.31
CA ASP A 216 7.93 -14.61 18.20
C ASP A 216 8.03 -13.87 16.86
N ALA A 217 7.23 -12.82 16.65
CA ALA A 217 7.29 -11.99 15.45
C ALA A 217 8.61 -11.22 15.33
N ILE A 218 9.21 -10.75 16.42
CA ILE A 218 10.52 -10.07 16.37
C ILE A 218 11.61 -11.07 16.01
N VAL A 219 11.60 -12.25 16.65
CA VAL A 219 12.58 -13.30 16.37
C VAL A 219 12.49 -13.73 14.90
N LEU A 220 11.27 -13.97 14.40
CA LEU A 220 11.03 -14.31 13.00
C LEU A 220 11.49 -13.19 12.06
N ALA A 221 11.11 -11.93 12.32
CA ALA A 221 11.54 -10.80 11.52
C ALA A 221 13.06 -10.67 11.45
N GLN A 222 13.76 -10.81 12.59
CA GLN A 222 15.22 -10.75 12.64
C GLN A 222 15.87 -11.88 11.85
N GLN A 223 15.38 -13.11 11.99
CA GLN A 223 15.87 -14.26 11.23
C GLN A 223 15.69 -14.04 9.73
N THR A 224 14.47 -13.69 9.30
CA THR A 224 14.16 -13.41 7.89
C THR A 224 15.02 -12.26 7.35
N MET A 225 15.12 -11.14 8.07
CA MET A 225 15.92 -10.00 7.60
C MET A 225 17.42 -10.31 7.53
N ALA A 226 17.95 -11.09 8.47
CA ALA A 226 19.35 -11.51 8.46
C ALA A 226 19.67 -12.48 7.31
N GLU A 227 18.75 -13.40 6.99
CA GLU A 227 18.94 -14.41 5.96
C GLU A 227 18.70 -13.86 4.54
N GLN A 228 17.58 -13.16 4.34
CA GLN A 228 17.16 -12.68 3.02
C GLN A 228 17.80 -11.34 2.63
N TYR A 229 18.11 -10.49 3.62
CA TYR A 229 18.63 -9.14 3.41
C TYR A 229 19.90 -8.84 4.24
N PRO A 230 20.96 -9.67 4.14
CA PRO A 230 22.12 -9.59 5.03
C PRO A 230 22.85 -8.24 4.99
N LYS A 231 22.96 -7.62 3.79
CA LYS A 231 23.54 -6.27 3.64
C LYS A 231 22.77 -5.20 4.40
N TRP A 232 21.44 -5.29 4.37
CA TRP A 232 20.58 -4.38 5.13
C TRP A 232 20.75 -4.63 6.62
N PHE A 233 20.64 -5.89 7.04
CA PHE A 233 20.68 -6.28 8.43
C PHE A 233 22.01 -5.95 9.12
N GLU A 234 23.13 -6.00 8.39
CA GLU A 234 24.44 -5.55 8.88
C GLU A 234 24.43 -4.06 9.25
N LYS A 235 23.78 -3.20 8.46
CA LYS A 235 23.67 -1.76 8.73
C LYS A 235 22.59 -1.47 9.78
N TYR A 236 21.47 -2.18 9.72
CA TYR A 236 20.23 -1.88 10.45
C TYR A 236 19.59 -3.15 11.04
N PRO A 237 20.10 -3.69 12.16
CA PRO A 237 19.66 -4.97 12.72
C PRO A 237 18.34 -4.92 13.50
N SER A 238 17.76 -3.72 13.70
CA SER A 238 16.51 -3.58 14.46
C SER A 238 15.29 -3.91 13.61
N CYS A 239 14.53 -4.91 14.04
CA CYS A 239 13.31 -5.39 13.38
C CYS A 239 12.10 -5.36 14.33
N SER A 240 12.08 -4.47 15.33
CA SER A 240 10.96 -4.33 16.26
C SER A 240 10.16 -3.05 16.03
N VAL A 241 8.88 -3.13 16.36
CA VAL A 241 7.99 -1.99 16.62
C VAL A 241 7.29 -2.24 17.95
N ASP A 242 6.90 -1.19 18.66
CA ASP A 242 6.29 -1.34 19.98
C ASP A 242 4.81 -1.75 19.91
N VAL A 243 4.24 -2.12 21.07
CA VAL A 243 2.85 -2.58 21.22
C VAL A 243 1.80 -1.59 20.70
N SER A 244 2.13 -0.29 20.56
CA SER A 244 1.18 0.68 19.98
C SER A 244 0.78 0.31 18.56
N TYR A 245 1.60 -0.44 17.82
CA TYR A 245 1.26 -0.91 16.47
C TYR A 245 0.04 -1.83 16.47
N LEU A 246 -0.33 -2.44 17.60
CA LEU A 246 -1.52 -3.29 17.74
C LEU A 246 -2.79 -2.50 18.13
N HIS A 247 -2.70 -1.19 18.38
CA HIS A 247 -3.78 -0.42 18.98
C HIS A 247 -3.98 0.94 18.29
N ASN A 248 -5.21 1.43 18.27
CA ASN A 248 -5.57 2.73 17.67
C ASN A 248 -5.33 2.84 16.14
N TYR A 249 -5.33 1.73 15.42
CA TYR A 249 -5.33 1.68 13.96
C TYR A 249 -6.70 1.31 13.42
N ASP A 250 -7.17 2.02 12.40
CA ASP A 250 -8.26 1.56 11.57
C ASP A 250 -7.77 0.42 10.67
N GLN A 251 -8.63 -0.53 10.37
CA GLN A 251 -8.28 -1.72 9.59
C GLN A 251 -9.04 -1.75 8.28
N PHE A 252 -8.30 -2.00 7.21
CA PHE A 252 -8.86 -2.47 5.95
C PHE A 252 -8.54 -3.96 5.77
N ARG A 253 -9.56 -4.73 5.42
CA ARG A 253 -9.46 -6.17 5.15
C ARG A 253 -10.07 -6.49 3.80
N TRP A 254 -9.29 -7.14 2.94
CA TRP A 254 -9.72 -7.54 1.60
C TRP A 254 -10.93 -8.47 1.61
N ASN A 255 -11.81 -8.32 0.61
CA ASN A 255 -12.84 -9.31 0.31
C ASN A 255 -12.33 -10.30 -0.76
N THR A 256 -12.94 -11.49 -0.78
CA THR A 256 -12.55 -12.56 -1.71
C THR A 256 -12.92 -12.30 -3.17
N ASP A 257 -13.84 -11.36 -3.41
CA ASP A 257 -14.24 -10.97 -4.77
C ASP A 257 -13.17 -10.11 -5.45
N THR A 258 -12.38 -9.37 -4.65
CA THR A 258 -11.28 -8.53 -5.12
C THR A 258 -9.98 -9.32 -5.20
N LEU A 259 -9.56 -9.92 -4.09
CA LEU A 259 -8.36 -10.76 -4.02
C LEU A 259 -8.76 -12.19 -3.66
N SER A 260 -8.42 -13.13 -4.53
CA SER A 260 -8.60 -14.54 -4.23
C SER A 260 -7.66 -14.99 -3.09
N ASP A 261 -8.14 -15.90 -2.25
CA ASP A 261 -7.33 -16.57 -1.22
C ASP A 261 -7.29 -18.09 -1.49
N ALA A 262 -6.93 -18.47 -2.72
CA ALA A 262 -6.94 -19.87 -3.13
C ALA A 262 -5.90 -20.72 -2.37
N SER A 263 -4.76 -20.12 -2.02
CA SER A 263 -3.70 -20.73 -1.19
C SER A 263 -4.03 -20.71 0.31
N LYS A 264 -5.12 -20.05 0.72
CA LYS A 264 -5.56 -19.93 2.13
C LYS A 264 -4.50 -19.28 3.01
N ILE A 265 -3.82 -18.26 2.50
CA ILE A 265 -2.73 -17.58 3.20
C ILE A 265 -3.22 -16.96 4.52
N GLN A 266 -4.50 -16.54 4.61
CA GLN A 266 -5.06 -16.03 5.87
C GLN A 266 -5.21 -17.07 6.98
N ALA A 267 -5.07 -18.36 6.68
CA ALA A 267 -5.13 -19.44 7.65
C ALA A 267 -3.74 -19.94 8.07
N LEU A 268 -2.67 -19.44 7.45
CA LEU A 268 -1.30 -19.79 7.80
C LEU A 268 -0.82 -18.99 9.01
N ASP A 269 0.09 -19.59 9.79
CA ASP A 269 0.85 -18.85 10.77
C ASP A 269 1.93 -17.99 10.09
N ALA A 270 2.48 -17.02 10.83
CA ALA A 270 3.49 -16.11 10.28
C ALA A 270 4.73 -16.83 9.71
N SER A 271 5.14 -17.96 10.29
CA SER A 271 6.33 -18.69 9.85
C SER A 271 6.11 -19.39 8.50
N ASP A 272 4.92 -19.96 8.30
CA ASP A 272 4.54 -20.60 7.05
C ASP A 272 4.31 -19.57 5.93
N ILE A 273 3.88 -18.36 6.28
CA ILE A 273 3.81 -17.23 5.33
C ILE A 273 5.20 -16.83 4.85
N ILE A 274 6.17 -16.69 5.76
CA ILE A 274 7.56 -16.39 5.37
C ILE A 274 8.11 -17.48 4.43
N LYS A 275 7.94 -18.76 4.76
CA LYS A 275 8.38 -19.86 3.89
C LYS A 275 7.73 -19.78 2.50
N SER A 276 6.43 -19.50 2.45
CA SER A 276 5.70 -19.33 1.19
C SER A 276 6.25 -18.18 0.35
N LEU A 277 6.55 -17.03 0.97
CA LEU A 277 7.00 -15.83 0.26
C LEU A 277 8.44 -15.97 -0.28
N TYR A 278 9.32 -16.69 0.42
CA TYR A 278 10.71 -16.88 0.02
C TYR A 278 10.99 -18.24 -0.66
N ASN A 279 9.95 -19.05 -0.90
CA ASN A 279 10.04 -20.39 -1.49
C ASN A 279 10.94 -21.37 -0.69
N GLU A 280 10.79 -21.38 0.63
CA GLU A 280 11.56 -22.21 1.57
C GLU A 280 10.81 -23.47 2.04
#